data_AF-A0A2V9WDR4-F1
#
_entry.id   AF-A0A2V9WDR4-F1
#
_cell.length_a   1.000
_cell.length_b   1.000
_cell.length_c   1.000
_cell.angle_alpha   90.00
_cell.angle_beta   90.00
_cell.angle_gamma   90.00
#
_symmetry.space_group_name_H-M   'P 1'
#
loop_
_entity.id
_entity.type
_entity.pdbx_description
1 polymer ?
#
loop_
_entity_poly.entity_id
_entity_poly.type
_entity_poly.pdbx_seq_one_letter_code
_entity_poly.pdbx_strand_id
1 'polypeptide(L)' 'MNALAAVPDIGLDLRKLPDLGDASTRARLSPAAISAFLAIVEKWDLRNEDAMALLGGVSHGRYYELKKNRKGL' A
#
# COMPACT_ATOMS: atom_id res chain seq x y z
N MET A 1 10.79 -36.25 18.14
CA MET A 1 11.12 -34.89 17.64
C MET A 1 10.16 -34.60 16.51
N ASN A 2 9.08 -33.86 16.77
CA ASN A 2 8.05 -33.63 15.76
C ASN A 2 8.34 -32.27 15.10
N ALA A 3 8.98 -32.29 13.94
CA ALA A 3 9.14 -31.10 13.12
C ALA A 3 7.79 -30.80 12.48
N LEU A 4 6.97 -29.97 13.13
CA LEU A 4 5.86 -29.32 12.45
C LEU A 4 6.48 -28.59 11.26
N ALA A 5 6.10 -28.97 10.04
CA ALA A 5 6.60 -28.37 8.81
C ALA A 5 6.56 -26.84 8.95
N ALA A 6 7.70 -26.17 8.77
CA ALA A 6 7.77 -24.72 8.80
C ALA A 6 6.79 -24.19 7.75
N VAL A 7 5.67 -23.63 8.19
CA VAL A 7 4.68 -23.02 7.30
C VAL A 7 5.40 -21.84 6.63
N PRO A 8 5.52 -21.82 5.29
CA PRO A 8 6.13 -20.69 4.61
C PRO A 8 5.35 -19.42 4.94
N ASP A 9 6.07 -18.35 5.25
CA ASP A 9 5.44 -17.05 5.47
C ASP A 9 4.88 -16.55 4.14
N ILE A 10 3.58 -16.74 3.94
CA ILE A 10 2.84 -16.27 2.76
C ILE A 10 2.40 -14.81 2.91
N GLY A 11 2.87 -14.09 3.95
CA GLY A 11 2.59 -12.67 4.14
C GLY A 11 1.22 -12.37 4.75
N LEU A 12 0.58 -13.37 5.38
CA LEU A 12 -0.73 -13.20 6.04
C LEU A 12 -0.64 -12.85 7.54
N ASP A 13 0.58 -12.76 8.10
CA ASP A 13 0.74 -12.25 9.46
C ASP A 13 0.46 -10.75 9.50
N LEU A 14 -0.70 -10.38 10.04
CA LEU A 14 -1.18 -9.00 10.10
C LEU A 14 -0.20 -8.06 10.82
N ARG A 15 0.63 -8.60 11.73
CA ARG A 15 1.65 -7.83 12.47
C ARG A 15 2.84 -7.40 11.59
N LYS A 16 2.98 -8.00 10.40
CA LYS A 16 4.04 -7.71 9.44
C LYS A 16 3.55 -6.93 8.22
N LEU A 17 2.27 -6.53 8.21
CA LEU A 17 1.74 -5.79 7.08
C LEU A 17 2.42 -4.40 6.98
N PRO A 18 2.73 -3.96 5.76
CA PRO A 18 3.29 -2.63 5.54
C PRO A 18 2.25 -1.57 5.93
N ASP A 19 2.64 -0.63 6.79
CA ASP A 19 1.83 0.54 7.11
C ASP A 19 2.10 1.65 6.09
N LEU A 20 1.11 1.90 5.21
CA LEU A 20 1.22 2.97 4.22
C LEU A 20 1.12 4.37 4.83
N GLY A 21 0.70 4.51 6.09
CA GLY A 21 0.79 5.75 6.86
C GLY A 21 2.23 6.17 7.15
N ASP A 22 3.16 5.22 7.20
CA ASP A 22 4.58 5.47 7.43
C ASP A 22 5.34 5.87 6.14
N ALA A 23 6.09 6.97 6.22
CA ALA A 23 6.86 7.49 5.09
C ALA A 23 7.97 6.53 4.63
N SER A 24 8.61 5.81 5.57
CA SER A 24 9.69 4.88 5.23
C SER A 24 9.17 3.67 4.43
N THR A 25 7.96 3.21 4.77
CA THR A 25 7.24 2.18 4.05
C THR A 25 6.84 2.65 2.65
N ARG A 26 6.31 3.87 2.53
CA ARG A 26 5.92 4.43 1.21
C ARG A 26 7.10 4.63 0.27
N ALA A 27 8.28 5.01 0.78
CA ALA A 27 9.49 5.17 -0.03
C ALA A 27 9.93 3.88 -0.75
N ARG A 28 9.45 2.71 -0.28
CA ARG A 28 9.72 1.40 -0.89
C ARG A 28 8.66 1.00 -1.93
N LEU A 29 7.62 1.80 -2.14
CA LEU A 29 6.56 1.47 -3.10
C LEU A 29 7.11 1.56 -4.53
N SER A 30 7.09 0.42 -5.20
CA SER A 30 7.35 0.36 -6.64
C SER A 30 6.16 0.93 -7.44
N PRO A 31 6.36 1.30 -8.72
CA PRO A 31 5.26 1.69 -9.60
C PRO A 31 4.13 0.65 -9.69
N ALA A 32 4.48 -0.64 -9.61
CA ALA A 32 3.50 -1.73 -9.59
C ALA A 32 2.69 -1.75 -8.29
N ALA A 33 3.33 -1.51 -7.14
CA ALA A 33 2.65 -1.42 -5.85
C ALA A 33 1.65 -0.24 -5.80
N ILE A 34 2.01 0.91 -6.38
CA ILE A 34 1.11 2.07 -6.50
C ILE A 34 -0.06 1.75 -7.42
N SER A 35 0.21 1.08 -8.54
CA SER A 35 -0.85 0.66 -9.46
C SER A 35 -1.84 -0.29 -8.76
N ALA A 36 -1.34 -1.24 -7.97
CA ALA A 36 -2.15 -2.16 -7.19
C ALA A 36 -2.97 -1.44 -6.12
N PHE A 37 -2.36 -0.51 -5.37
CA PHE A 37 -3.07 0.33 -4.41
C PHE A 37 -4.23 1.09 -5.06
N LEU A 38 -3.98 1.78 -6.19
CA LEU A 38 -5.03 2.54 -6.89
C LEU A 38 -6.15 1.63 -7.44
N ALA A 39 -5.81 0.43 -7.91
CA ALA A 39 -6.81 -0.55 -8.35
C ALA A 39 -7.69 -1.05 -7.19
N ILE A 40 -7.12 -1.22 -5.98
CA ILE A 40 -7.88 -1.57 -4.78
C ILE A 40 -8.81 -0.41 -4.39
N VAL A 41 -8.31 0.83 -4.39
CA VAL A 41 -9.10 2.05 -4.12
C VAL A 41 -10.31 2.12 -5.05
N GLU A 42 -10.11 1.91 -6.35
CA GLU A 42 -11.19 1.89 -7.34
C GLU A 42 -12.16 0.73 -7.11
N LYS A 43 -11.65 -0.48 -6.85
CA LYS A 43 -12.50 -1.67 -6.67
C LYS A 43 -13.38 -1.57 -5.43
N TRP A 44 -12.92 -0.87 -4.40
CA TRP A 44 -13.63 -0.67 -3.14
C TRP A 44 -14.42 0.64 -3.10
N ASP A 45 -14.40 1.43 -4.18
CA ASP A 45 -15.06 2.73 -4.27
C ASP A 45 -14.69 3.68 -3.12
N LEU A 46 -13.41 3.70 -2.74
CA LEU A 46 -12.94 4.58 -1.69
C LEU A 46 -12.92 6.03 -2.18
N ARG A 47 -13.34 6.96 -1.32
CA ARG A 47 -13.19 8.39 -1.59
C ARG A 47 -11.70 8.73 -1.67
N ASN A 48 -11.36 9.72 -2.48
CA ASN A 48 -9.96 10.14 -2.63
C ASN A 48 -9.36 10.58 -1.29
N GLU A 49 -10.16 11.21 -0.42
CA GLU A 49 -9.76 11.63 0.93
C GLU A 49 -9.35 10.46 1.80
N ASP A 50 -10.09 9.35 1.74
CA ASP A 50 -9.79 8.14 2.50
C ASP A 50 -8.53 7.46 1.95
N ALA A 51 -8.37 7.41 0.62
CA ALA A 51 -7.16 6.91 -0.02
C ALA A 51 -5.91 7.74 0.33
N MET A 52 -6.04 9.07 0.39
CA MET A 52 -4.96 9.96 0.82
C MET A 52 -4.62 9.75 2.30
N ALA A 53 -5.62 9.57 3.16
CA ALA A 53 -5.41 9.27 4.57
C ALA A 53 -4.63 7.96 4.77
N LEU A 54 -4.95 6.90 4.00
CA LEU A 54 -4.20 5.64 4.00
C LEU A 54 -2.73 5.81 3.58
N LEU A 55 -2.43 6.81 2.76
CA LEU A 55 -1.07 7.17 2.36
C LEU A 55 -0.39 8.14 3.34
N GLY A 56 -0.89 8.26 4.57
CA GLY A 56 -0.34 9.17 5.58
C GLY A 56 -0.74 10.63 5.37
N GLY A 57 -1.90 10.88 4.76
CA GLY A 57 -2.44 12.23 4.55
C GLY A 57 -1.70 13.02 3.46
N VAL A 58 -1.33 12.37 2.35
CA VAL A 58 -0.70 13.06 1.22
C VAL A 58 -1.58 14.17 0.68
N SER A 59 -0.97 15.25 0.18
CA SER A 59 -1.71 16.35 -0.43
C SER A 59 -2.46 15.90 -1.68
N HIS A 60 -3.56 16.59 -2.01
CA HIS A 60 -4.31 16.34 -3.25
C HIS A 60 -3.41 16.36 -4.49
N GLY A 61 -2.53 17.38 -4.61
CA GLY A 61 -1.62 17.49 -5.76
C GLY A 61 -0.76 16.24 -5.93
N ARG A 62 -0.15 15.76 -4.83
CA ARG A 62 0.67 14.55 -4.85
C ARG A 62 -0.15 13.30 -5.20
N TYR A 63 -1.36 13.20 -4.68
CA TYR A 63 -2.27 12.08 -4.99
C TYR A 63 -2.71 12.07 -6.46
N TYR A 64 -3.00 13.23 -7.05
CA TYR A 64 -3.35 13.32 -8.47
C TYR A 64 -2.14 13.03 -9.38
N GLU A 65 -0.92 13.43 -8.99
CA GLU A 65 0.31 13.03 -9.68
C GLU A 65 0.51 11.51 -9.69
N LEU A 66 0.26 10.85 -8.56
CA LEU A 66 0.29 9.40 -8.44
C LEU A 66 -0.71 8.75 -9.40
N LYS A 67 -1.95 9.24 -9.45
CA LYS A 67 -2.96 8.71 -10.38
C LYS A 67 -2.54 8.86 -11.84
N LYS A 68 -1.92 10.00 -12.19
CA LYS A 68 -1.49 10.31 -13.55
C LYS A 68 -0.26 9.49 -13.99
N ASN A 69 0.75 9.40 -13.13
CA ASN A 69 2.08 8.89 -13.52
C ASN A 69 2.42 7.53 -12.90
N ARG A 70 1.65 7.05 -11.91
CA ARG A 70 1.86 5.81 -11.16
C ARG A 70 3.31 5.62 -10.68
N LYS A 71 3.97 6.72 -10.29
CA LYS A 71 5.38 6.76 -9.82
C LYS A 71 5.45 6.77 -8.30
N GLY A 72 6.52 6.17 -7.76
CA GLY A 72 6.87 6.14 -6.32
C GLY A 72 6.55 7.42 -5.55
N LEU A 73 6.12 7.26 -4.29
CA LEU A 73 5.89 8.37 -3.36
C LEU A 73 7.17 8.95 -2.80
#